data_AF-W9C923-F1
#
_entry.id   AF-W9C923-F1
#
_cell.length_a   1.000
_cell.length_b   1.000
_cell.length_c   1.000
_cell.angle_alpha   90.00
_cell.angle_beta   90.00
_cell.angle_gamma   90.00
#
_symmetry.space_group_name_H-M   'P 1'
#
loop_
_entity.id
_entity.type
_entity.pdbx_description
1 polymer ?
#
loop_
_entity_poly.entity_id
_entity_poly.type
_entity_poly.pdbx_seq_one_letter_code
_entity_poly.pdbx_strand_id
1 'polypeptide(L)'
;MPTQQVRPKTTPIEVTFGIELELAIASVPDQFLDPQPDDPRRVHGITRPEDFNPKDFLPYIDLPQKENGVQRGWSLEWEAQFNALKRNIAKLLTNNGLPAVADCDYRDPVEFSSDPKIDDLKFWIISMDMTIMHGPGEPSNPIYWYWPVEIQSPAYIYNEENIQKVRDVLQSIDKVYRTHCDSSASIHIHIGNGQKGFDLRTIRNFMAFVWTFEEQIATIHPPHYMTDQAFSKPVSTHSLLAFTSQVARSEIELTEDRENQLKDHDKNYVIDSIMKIESIDDAVELLSNPELKTNRLAERLTYSICNLESGREKVKKTIEFRQHQSTLDDEEVYHWITVCRSLVYMTSVVDEEDLIEFCKKYINETVEEFSITEVLMAINLPVQAYYYGVRAVVEKHQKKEEERKQQ
;
A
#
# COMPACT_ATOMS: atom_id res chain seq x y z
N MET A 1 -27.98 40.44 -4.04
CA MET A 1 -26.62 39.97 -4.36
C MET A 1 -26.45 38.65 -3.64
N PRO A 2 -26.12 37.54 -4.33
CA PRO A 2 -25.80 36.31 -3.61
C PRO A 2 -24.52 36.58 -2.81
N THR A 3 -24.59 36.35 -1.51
CA THR A 3 -23.42 36.29 -0.63
C THR A 3 -22.41 35.34 -1.24
N GLN A 4 -21.29 35.88 -1.75
CA GLN A 4 -20.11 35.11 -2.07
C GLN A 4 -19.74 34.34 -0.80
N GLN A 5 -20.03 33.05 -0.79
CA GLN A 5 -19.60 32.15 0.27
C GLN A 5 -18.07 32.17 0.20
N VAL A 6 -17.44 32.95 1.08
CA VAL A 6 -15.99 33.01 1.17
C VAL A 6 -15.56 31.62 1.60
N ARG A 7 -15.09 30.81 0.63
CA ARG A 7 -14.56 29.48 0.89
C ARG A 7 -13.46 29.62 1.94
N PRO A 8 -13.45 28.77 2.99
CA PRO A 8 -12.43 28.85 4.04
C PRO A 8 -11.05 28.74 3.41
N LYS A 9 -10.11 29.59 3.87
CA LYS A 9 -8.72 29.54 3.40
C LYS A 9 -8.14 28.16 3.67
N THR A 10 -7.51 27.56 2.66
CA THR A 10 -6.75 26.31 2.76
C THR A 10 -5.69 26.45 3.84
N THR A 11 -5.69 25.55 4.82
CA THR A 11 -4.67 25.54 5.86
C THR A 11 -3.43 24.84 5.29
N PRO A 12 -2.23 25.45 5.33
CA PRO A 12 -1.02 24.77 4.90
C PRO A 12 -0.84 23.45 5.65
N ILE A 13 -0.69 22.34 4.91
CA ILE A 13 -0.43 21.03 5.49
C ILE A 13 1.07 20.82 5.70
N GLU A 14 1.43 20.22 6.83
CA GLU A 14 2.77 19.70 7.08
C GLU A 14 2.75 18.22 6.73
N VAL A 15 3.17 17.91 5.51
CA VAL A 15 3.03 16.54 5.02
C VAL A 15 3.96 15.61 5.80
N THR A 16 3.37 14.58 6.40
CA THR A 16 4.07 13.46 7.00
C THR A 16 3.86 12.22 6.15
N PHE A 17 4.79 11.27 6.22
CA PHE A 17 4.63 9.98 5.55
C PHE A 17 5.16 8.83 6.42
N GLY A 18 4.68 7.63 6.12
CA GLY A 18 5.22 6.37 6.62
C GLY A 18 5.07 5.28 5.56
N ILE A 19 5.83 4.20 5.71
CA ILE A 19 5.81 3.04 4.82
C ILE A 19 5.61 1.76 5.63
N GLU A 20 4.83 0.84 5.07
CA GLU A 20 4.79 -0.57 5.47
C GLU A 20 5.38 -1.37 4.30
N LEU A 21 6.49 -2.08 4.55
CA LEU A 21 7.14 -2.96 3.58
C LEU A 21 6.83 -4.41 3.95
N GLU A 22 6.10 -5.09 3.10
CA GLU A 22 5.76 -6.51 3.23
C GLU A 22 6.73 -7.32 2.36
N LEU A 23 7.34 -8.38 2.89
CA LEU A 23 8.18 -9.29 2.10
C LEU A 23 8.34 -10.64 2.80
N ALA A 24 8.68 -11.66 2.03
CA ALA A 24 9.13 -12.93 2.59
C ALA A 24 10.66 -12.94 2.76
N ILE A 25 11.16 -13.40 3.90
CA ILE A 25 12.59 -13.68 4.10
C ILE A 25 12.84 -15.18 4.02
N ALA A 26 13.80 -15.58 3.20
CA ALA A 26 14.19 -16.99 3.06
C ALA A 26 15.15 -17.40 4.18
N SER A 27 14.91 -18.58 4.74
CA SER A 27 15.84 -19.29 5.59
C SER A 27 16.00 -20.74 5.10
N VAL A 28 17.10 -21.37 5.46
CA VAL A 28 17.33 -22.79 5.19
C VAL A 28 17.49 -23.50 6.53
N PRO A 29 16.74 -24.60 6.78
CA PRO A 29 16.93 -25.37 8.00
C PRO A 29 18.37 -25.85 8.11
N ASP A 30 18.93 -25.81 9.32
CA ASP A 30 20.36 -26.02 9.56
C ASP A 30 20.89 -27.39 9.08
N GLN A 31 20.02 -28.37 8.84
CA GLN A 31 20.40 -29.69 8.32
C GLN A 31 20.67 -29.69 6.80
N PHE A 32 20.22 -28.66 6.07
CA PHE A 32 20.37 -28.58 4.63
C PHE A 32 21.50 -27.63 4.25
N LEU A 33 22.10 -27.87 3.08
CA LEU A 33 23.01 -26.92 2.47
C LEU A 33 22.22 -25.80 1.82
N ASP A 34 22.82 -24.63 1.81
CA ASP A 34 22.36 -23.50 1.02
C ASP A 34 22.22 -23.87 -0.48
N PRO A 35 21.01 -23.77 -1.07
CA PRO A 35 20.80 -24.01 -2.49
C PRO A 35 21.54 -23.03 -3.42
N GLN A 36 21.91 -21.84 -2.92
CA GLN A 36 22.55 -20.77 -3.67
C GLN A 36 23.78 -20.24 -2.91
N PRO A 37 24.85 -21.04 -2.77
CA PRO A 37 25.98 -20.71 -1.91
C PRO A 37 26.81 -19.50 -2.38
N ASP A 38 26.68 -19.10 -3.66
CA ASP A 38 27.37 -17.94 -4.23
C ASP A 38 26.69 -16.61 -3.88
N ASP A 39 25.43 -16.64 -3.41
CA ASP A 39 24.74 -15.46 -2.93
C ASP A 39 25.20 -15.14 -1.49
N PRO A 40 25.81 -13.97 -1.23
CA PRO A 40 26.39 -13.66 0.07
C PRO A 40 25.35 -13.40 1.17
N ARG A 41 24.06 -13.30 0.83
CA ARG A 41 22.97 -13.00 1.78
C ARG A 41 22.67 -14.23 2.64
N ARG A 42 22.35 -14.00 3.90
CA ARG A 42 22.24 -15.02 4.94
C ARG A 42 20.91 -15.77 4.83
N VAL A 43 20.99 -17.10 4.93
CA VAL A 43 19.82 -17.99 5.06
C VAL A 43 19.88 -18.91 6.28
N HIS A 44 21.06 -19.08 6.87
CA HIS A 44 21.25 -19.90 8.07
C HIS A 44 21.39 -19.05 9.34
N GLY A 45 20.88 -19.59 10.45
CA GLY A 45 21.01 -18.98 11.78
C GLY A 45 20.27 -17.65 11.99
N ILE A 46 19.54 -17.15 10.99
CA ILE A 46 18.76 -15.90 11.08
C ILE A 46 17.51 -16.05 11.95
N THR A 47 17.02 -17.29 12.12
CA THR A 47 15.83 -17.65 12.92
C THR A 47 16.18 -18.31 14.26
N ARG A 48 17.45 -18.33 14.66
CA ARG A 48 17.89 -19.05 15.87
C ARG A 48 17.59 -18.24 17.13
N PRO A 49 16.78 -18.74 18.08
CA PRO A 49 16.57 -18.09 19.37
C PRO A 49 17.87 -17.99 20.17
N GLU A 50 18.03 -16.92 20.96
CA GLU A 50 19.27 -16.66 21.71
C GLU A 50 19.56 -17.68 22.81
N ASP A 51 18.49 -18.22 23.42
CA ASP A 51 18.52 -19.24 24.45
C ASP A 51 18.69 -20.65 23.89
N PHE A 52 18.67 -20.80 22.56
CA PHE A 52 18.85 -22.09 21.91
C PHE A 52 20.34 -22.47 21.83
N ASN A 53 20.67 -23.71 22.21
CA ASN A 53 22.04 -24.21 22.18
C ASN A 53 22.63 -24.11 20.76
N PRO A 54 23.76 -23.38 20.54
CA PRO A 54 24.36 -23.20 19.22
C PRO A 54 24.81 -24.50 18.54
N LYS A 55 24.97 -25.59 19.30
CA LYS A 55 25.39 -26.90 18.78
C LYS A 55 24.23 -27.77 18.30
N ASP A 56 23.01 -27.42 18.68
CA ASP A 56 21.83 -28.19 18.31
C ASP A 56 21.25 -27.63 17.00
N PHE A 57 20.73 -28.54 16.16
CA PHE A 57 19.98 -28.14 14.97
C PHE A 57 18.65 -27.53 15.36
N LEU A 58 18.22 -26.46 14.68
CA LEU A 58 16.85 -25.96 14.85
C LEU A 58 15.84 -27.03 14.43
N PRO A 59 14.71 -27.16 15.17
CA PRO A 59 13.66 -28.08 14.79
C PRO A 59 13.07 -27.67 13.44
N TYR A 60 12.78 -28.68 12.61
CA TYR A 60 12.00 -28.48 11.39
C TYR A 60 10.60 -28.02 11.78
N ILE A 61 10.11 -26.98 11.11
CA ILE A 61 8.78 -26.45 11.37
C ILE A 61 7.83 -26.98 10.31
N ASP A 62 6.77 -27.66 10.76
CA ASP A 62 5.67 -28.03 9.87
C ASP A 62 4.75 -26.83 9.64
N LEU A 63 4.10 -26.80 8.47
CA LEU A 63 3.02 -25.83 8.24
C LEU A 63 1.89 -26.01 9.25
N PRO A 64 1.17 -24.93 9.61
CA PRO A 64 -0.06 -25.05 10.38
C PRO A 64 -1.02 -25.98 9.64
N GLN A 65 -1.35 -27.11 10.27
CA GLN A 65 -2.29 -28.07 9.72
C GLN A 65 -3.70 -27.46 9.74
N LYS A 66 -4.38 -27.52 8.59
CA LYS A 66 -5.83 -27.23 8.51
C LYS A 66 -6.57 -28.50 8.92
N GLU A 67 -7.17 -28.53 10.11
CA GLU A 67 -8.15 -29.55 10.50
C GLU A 67 -9.57 -28.97 10.38
N ASN A 68 -10.45 -29.64 9.62
CA ASN A 68 -11.86 -29.26 9.47
C ASN A 68 -12.13 -27.81 9.06
N GLY A 69 -11.22 -27.21 8.27
CA GLY A 69 -11.36 -25.83 7.79
C GLY A 69 -11.02 -24.75 8.84
N VAL A 70 -10.57 -25.14 10.04
CA VAL A 70 -10.07 -24.20 11.06
C VAL A 70 -8.54 -24.28 11.04
N GLN A 71 -7.89 -23.13 10.82
CA GLN A 71 -6.45 -23.01 10.91
C GLN A 71 -6.05 -23.12 12.39
N ARG A 72 -5.34 -24.19 12.76
CA ARG A 72 -4.66 -24.25 14.06
C ARG A 72 -3.59 -23.15 14.06
N GLY A 73 -3.45 -22.43 15.17
CA GLY A 73 -2.40 -21.41 15.33
C GLY A 73 -0.99 -21.97 15.04
N TRP A 74 -0.03 -21.09 14.86
CA TRP A 74 1.37 -21.45 14.64
C TRP A 74 1.93 -22.26 15.83
N SER A 75 2.92 -23.13 15.58
CA SER A 75 3.55 -23.87 16.67
C SER A 75 4.42 -22.95 17.53
N LEU A 76 4.66 -23.32 18.79
CA LEU A 76 5.55 -22.58 19.69
C LEU A 76 6.96 -22.48 19.10
N GLU A 77 7.42 -23.51 18.39
CA GLU A 77 8.71 -23.52 17.69
C GLU A 77 8.73 -22.52 16.53
N TRP A 78 7.64 -22.41 15.77
CA TRP A 78 7.52 -21.41 14.71
C TRP A 78 7.59 -19.99 15.29
N GLU A 79 6.81 -19.72 16.34
CA GLU A 79 6.78 -18.41 17.00
C GLU A 79 8.14 -18.02 17.56
N ALA A 80 8.83 -18.95 18.24
CA ALA A 80 10.16 -18.71 18.78
C ALA A 80 11.18 -18.37 17.67
N GLN A 81 11.17 -19.13 16.57
CA GLN A 81 12.06 -18.90 15.43
C GLN A 81 11.75 -17.59 14.70
N PHE A 82 10.46 -17.25 14.54
CA PHE A 82 10.08 -16.01 13.90
C PHE A 82 10.40 -14.78 14.77
N ASN A 83 10.17 -14.87 16.08
CA ASN A 83 10.57 -13.83 17.02
C ASN A 83 12.08 -13.61 16.99
N ALA A 84 12.88 -14.66 16.85
CA ALA A 84 14.33 -14.53 16.67
C ALA A 84 14.70 -13.80 15.37
N LEU A 85 14.01 -14.08 14.25
CA LEU A 85 14.21 -13.35 13.00
C LEU A 85 13.86 -11.87 13.13
N LYS A 86 12.69 -11.55 13.70
CA LYS A 86 12.27 -10.16 13.93
C LYS A 86 13.29 -9.39 14.77
N ARG A 87 13.80 -10.00 15.84
CA ARG A 87 14.89 -9.43 16.66
C ARG A 87 16.19 -9.27 15.88
N ASN A 88 16.54 -10.20 14.98
CA ASN A 88 17.74 -10.10 14.15
C ASN A 88 17.66 -8.87 13.23
N ILE A 89 16.51 -8.67 12.59
CA ILE A 89 16.25 -7.53 11.71
C ILE A 89 16.28 -6.22 12.51
N ALA A 90 15.59 -6.16 13.66
CA ALA A 90 15.58 -4.97 14.51
C ALA A 90 17.00 -4.58 14.98
N LYS A 91 17.83 -5.57 15.32
CA LYS A 91 19.25 -5.35 15.66
C LYS A 91 20.06 -4.86 14.46
N LEU A 92 19.84 -5.44 13.27
CA LEU A 92 20.50 -4.98 12.05
C LEU A 92 20.22 -3.50 11.80
N LEU A 93 18.95 -3.11 11.78
CA LEU A 93 18.56 -1.72 11.52
C LEU A 93 19.11 -0.78 12.60
N THR A 94 18.99 -1.16 13.88
CA THR A 94 19.50 -0.34 15.00
C THR A 94 21.01 -0.14 14.91
N ASN A 95 21.77 -1.18 14.56
CA ASN A 95 23.22 -1.10 14.37
C ASN A 95 23.63 -0.21 13.18
N ASN A 96 22.72 -0.02 12.22
CA ASN A 96 22.90 0.90 11.08
C ASN A 96 22.31 2.30 11.35
N GLY A 97 21.99 2.64 12.62
CA GLY A 97 21.51 3.97 12.99
C GLY A 97 20.01 4.19 12.78
N LEU A 98 19.24 3.13 12.54
CA LEU A 98 17.80 3.15 12.33
C LEU A 98 17.12 2.46 13.52
N PRO A 99 16.69 3.19 14.57
CA PRO A 99 16.13 2.59 15.77
C PRO A 99 14.93 1.69 15.45
N ALA A 100 15.04 0.40 15.80
CA ALA A 100 14.06 -0.60 15.43
C ALA A 100 13.76 -1.56 16.58
N VAL A 101 12.55 -2.10 16.61
CA VAL A 101 12.07 -3.06 17.61
C VAL A 101 11.32 -4.20 16.93
N ALA A 102 11.43 -5.40 17.51
CA ALA A 102 10.53 -6.50 17.17
C ALA A 102 9.21 -6.34 17.93
N ASP A 103 8.08 -6.51 17.26
CA ASP A 103 6.75 -6.40 17.88
C ASP A 103 6.60 -7.30 19.13
N CYS A 104 7.23 -8.47 19.14
CA CYS A 104 7.19 -9.43 20.26
C CYS A 104 7.88 -8.94 21.53
N ASP A 105 8.75 -7.92 21.43
CA ASP A 105 9.43 -7.32 22.58
C ASP A 105 8.80 -5.98 22.98
N TYR A 106 7.83 -5.50 22.20
CA TYR A 106 7.32 -4.14 22.28
C TYR A 106 5.81 -4.07 22.54
N ARG A 107 5.01 -5.00 21.98
CA ARG A 107 3.55 -5.07 22.18
C ARG A 107 3.19 -6.21 23.13
N ASP A 108 2.19 -5.98 23.97
CA ASP A 108 1.56 -7.06 24.75
C ASP A 108 0.87 -8.02 23.75
N PRO A 109 1.09 -9.36 23.83
CA PRO A 109 0.47 -10.34 22.94
C PRO A 109 -1.07 -10.31 22.89
N VAL A 110 -1.74 -9.60 23.80
CA VAL A 110 -3.20 -9.46 23.79
C VAL A 110 -3.70 -8.32 22.86
N GLU A 111 -2.80 -7.44 22.39
CA GLU A 111 -3.11 -6.22 21.62
C GLU A 111 -2.85 -6.34 20.10
N PHE A 112 -2.84 -7.55 19.50
CA PHE A 112 -2.57 -7.76 18.05
C PHE A 112 -3.53 -7.04 17.08
N SER A 113 -4.55 -6.33 17.56
CA SER A 113 -5.52 -5.59 16.74
C SER A 113 -5.68 -4.11 17.13
N SER A 114 -4.86 -3.58 18.05
CA SER A 114 -4.93 -2.16 18.41
C SER A 114 -4.20 -1.30 17.38
N ASP A 115 -4.77 -0.14 17.07
CA ASP A 115 -4.07 0.92 16.34
C ASP A 115 -2.73 1.21 17.07
N PRO A 116 -1.63 1.49 16.34
CA PRO A 116 -0.33 1.74 16.97
C PRO A 116 -0.44 2.90 17.95
N LYS A 117 0.32 2.88 19.05
CA LYS A 117 0.38 4.00 20.02
C LYS A 117 1.32 5.10 19.49
N ILE A 118 1.20 6.34 19.99
CA ILE A 118 2.03 7.47 19.52
C ILE A 118 3.54 7.18 19.70
N ASP A 119 3.92 6.50 20.78
CA ASP A 119 5.32 6.15 21.02
C ASP A 119 5.87 5.14 20.01
N ASP A 120 5.00 4.35 19.38
CA ASP A 120 5.33 3.38 18.34
C ASP A 120 5.86 4.10 17.08
N LEU A 121 5.42 5.33 16.84
CA LEU A 121 5.80 6.13 15.67
C LEU A 121 7.25 6.61 15.69
N LYS A 122 8.06 6.22 16.69
CA LYS A 122 9.48 6.58 16.82
C LYS A 122 10.42 5.48 16.33
N PHE A 123 9.93 4.25 16.19
CA PHE A 123 10.73 3.08 15.86
C PHE A 123 10.31 2.48 14.53
N TRP A 124 11.26 1.84 13.86
CA TRP A 124 10.93 0.83 12.86
C TRP A 124 10.42 -0.42 13.57
N ILE A 125 9.23 -0.90 13.20
CA ILE A 125 8.60 -2.05 13.86
C ILE A 125 8.65 -3.23 12.91
N ILE A 126 9.19 -4.35 13.38
CA ILE A 126 9.24 -5.61 12.63
C ILE A 126 8.14 -6.53 13.15
N SER A 127 7.20 -6.88 12.29
CA SER A 127 6.01 -7.66 12.62
C SER A 127 5.72 -8.76 11.58
N MET A 128 4.62 -9.49 11.79
CA MET A 128 4.09 -10.46 10.85
C MET A 128 3.12 -9.80 9.88
N ASP A 129 3.25 -10.08 8.59
CA ASP A 129 2.15 -9.88 7.65
C ASP A 129 1.33 -11.17 7.49
N MET A 130 0.01 -11.10 7.66
CA MET A 130 -0.86 -12.28 7.58
C MET A 130 -1.32 -12.63 6.16
N THR A 131 -1.13 -11.71 5.21
CA THR A 131 -1.51 -11.86 3.79
C THR A 131 -0.42 -12.56 2.99
N ILE A 132 0.84 -12.44 3.42
CA ILE A 132 1.96 -13.21 2.88
C ILE A 132 1.85 -14.68 3.30
N MET A 133 1.31 -15.51 2.41
CA MET A 133 1.13 -16.94 2.64
C MET A 133 2.16 -17.78 1.89
N HIS A 134 3.41 -17.73 2.32
CA HIS A 134 4.42 -18.68 1.86
C HIS A 134 4.62 -19.78 2.89
N GLY A 135 4.28 -21.01 2.52
CA GLY A 135 4.71 -22.20 3.25
C GLY A 135 6.13 -22.64 2.84
N PRO A 136 6.59 -23.85 3.23
CA PRO A 136 7.85 -24.42 2.76
C PRO A 136 7.82 -24.49 1.24
N GLY A 137 8.79 -23.82 0.64
CA GLY A 137 9.18 -23.89 -0.77
C GLY A 137 8.13 -23.45 -1.77
N GLU A 138 8.47 -22.44 -2.58
CA GLU A 138 8.00 -22.46 -3.96
C GLU A 138 8.30 -23.85 -4.58
N PRO A 139 7.48 -24.35 -5.52
CA PRO A 139 7.76 -25.61 -6.22
C PRO A 139 9.17 -25.70 -6.83
N SER A 140 9.78 -24.54 -7.08
CA SER A 140 11.13 -24.34 -7.64
C SER A 140 12.27 -24.57 -6.63
N ASN A 141 12.03 -24.38 -5.32
CA ASN A 141 13.06 -24.51 -4.28
C ASN A 141 12.48 -25.00 -2.94
N PRO A 142 12.27 -26.32 -2.79
CA PRO A 142 11.57 -26.91 -1.64
C PRO A 142 12.34 -26.81 -0.32
N ILE A 143 13.58 -26.30 -0.34
CA ILE A 143 14.47 -26.22 0.82
C ILE A 143 14.29 -24.89 1.56
N TYR A 144 13.89 -23.82 0.88
CA TYR A 144 13.67 -22.53 1.52
C TYR A 144 12.39 -22.53 2.36
N TRP A 145 12.51 -22.00 3.56
CA TRP A 145 11.39 -21.57 4.38
C TRP A 145 11.25 -20.05 4.32
N TYR A 146 10.07 -19.57 3.94
CA TYR A 146 9.77 -18.16 3.76
C TYR A 146 9.01 -17.60 4.97
N TRP A 147 9.54 -16.52 5.55
CA TRP A 147 8.97 -15.88 6.73
C TRP A 147 8.24 -14.59 6.34
N PRO A 148 6.97 -14.41 6.71
CA PRO A 148 6.14 -13.29 6.27
C PRO A 148 6.39 -12.04 7.13
N VAL A 149 7.32 -11.20 6.70
CA VAL A 149 7.79 -10.03 7.45
C VAL A 149 7.08 -8.76 6.97
N GLU A 150 6.59 -7.96 7.91
CA GLU A 150 6.22 -6.56 7.69
C GLU A 150 7.20 -5.66 8.43
N ILE A 151 7.68 -4.61 7.77
CA ILE A 151 8.55 -3.57 8.34
C ILE A 151 7.83 -2.22 8.24
N GLN A 152 7.40 -1.70 9.39
CA GLN A 152 6.67 -0.43 9.50
C GLN A 152 7.62 0.70 9.89
N SER A 153 7.57 1.84 9.19
CA SER A 153 8.39 3.00 9.52
C SER A 153 7.79 3.87 10.64
N PRO A 154 8.62 4.70 11.28
CA PRO A 154 8.16 5.90 11.96
C PRO A 154 7.27 6.79 11.07
N ALA A 155 6.48 7.66 11.70
CA ALA A 155 5.77 8.73 10.98
C ALA A 155 6.73 9.92 10.78
N TYR A 156 7.31 10.02 9.59
CA TYR A 156 8.30 11.04 9.26
C TYR A 156 7.67 12.31 8.71
N ILE A 157 8.30 13.46 8.97
CA ILE A 157 8.07 14.66 8.16
C ILE A 157 8.61 14.39 6.76
N TYR A 158 7.87 14.79 5.73
CA TYR A 158 8.31 14.63 4.35
C TYR A 158 9.52 15.53 4.03
N ASN A 159 10.69 14.94 3.83
CA ASN A 159 11.91 15.57 3.35
C ASN A 159 12.90 14.51 2.86
N GLU A 160 13.94 14.92 2.13
CA GLU A 160 14.95 14.02 1.55
C GLU A 160 15.70 13.20 2.61
N GLU A 161 15.99 13.77 3.79
CA GLU A 161 16.68 13.06 4.87
C GLU A 161 15.86 11.86 5.37
N ASN A 162 14.55 12.04 5.53
CA ASN A 162 13.67 10.97 6.00
C ASN A 162 13.34 9.96 4.91
N ILE A 163 13.30 10.37 3.63
CA ILE A 163 13.19 9.42 2.52
C ILE A 163 14.46 8.57 2.43
N GLN A 164 15.63 9.17 2.67
CA GLN A 164 16.90 8.42 2.71
C GLN A 164 16.88 7.32 3.78
N LYS A 165 16.25 7.55 4.95
CA LYS A 165 16.10 6.50 5.98
C LYS A 165 15.31 5.28 5.47
N VAL A 166 14.31 5.48 4.60
CA VAL A 166 13.60 4.37 3.95
C VAL A 166 14.55 3.61 3.01
N ARG A 167 15.29 4.33 2.17
CA ARG A 167 16.28 3.74 1.27
C ARG A 167 17.35 2.94 2.03
N ASP A 168 17.81 3.47 3.16
CA ASP A 168 18.79 2.82 4.03
C ASP A 168 18.25 1.50 4.62
N VAL A 169 16.94 1.44 4.96
CA VAL A 169 16.28 0.18 5.36
C VAL A 169 16.30 -0.81 4.20
N LEU A 170 15.81 -0.42 3.02
CA LEU A 170 15.74 -1.30 1.84
C LEU A 170 17.11 -1.89 1.51
N GLN A 171 18.14 -1.05 1.44
CA GLN A 171 19.52 -1.46 1.18
C GLN A 171 20.10 -2.34 2.30
N SER A 172 19.77 -2.06 3.58
CA SER A 172 20.22 -2.87 4.71
C SER A 172 19.63 -4.28 4.65
N ILE A 173 18.34 -4.40 4.32
CA ILE A 173 17.66 -5.69 4.17
C ILE A 173 18.22 -6.44 2.96
N ASP A 174 18.29 -5.82 1.79
CA ASP A 174 18.77 -6.46 0.56
C ASP A 174 20.20 -6.96 0.68
N LYS A 175 21.05 -6.25 1.42
CA LYS A 175 22.44 -6.65 1.64
C LYS A 175 22.60 -7.89 2.54
N VAL A 176 21.64 -8.16 3.42
CA VAL A 176 21.81 -9.15 4.49
C VAL A 176 20.91 -10.38 4.31
N TYR A 177 19.69 -10.20 3.84
CA TYR A 177 18.69 -11.26 3.79
C TYR A 177 18.32 -11.59 2.36
N ARG A 178 18.09 -12.88 2.08
CA ARG A 178 17.44 -13.28 0.83
C ARG A 178 15.95 -13.03 0.99
N THR A 179 15.42 -12.17 0.13
CA THR A 179 14.02 -11.76 0.17
C THR A 179 13.26 -12.28 -1.04
N HIS A 180 11.95 -12.37 -0.88
CA HIS A 180 11.02 -12.75 -1.93
C HIS A 180 9.81 -11.81 -1.87
N CYS A 181 9.58 -11.09 -2.97
CA CYS A 181 8.56 -10.06 -3.11
C CYS A 181 7.60 -10.47 -4.23
N ASP A 182 6.68 -11.39 -3.92
CA ASP A 182 5.71 -11.90 -4.89
C ASP A 182 4.41 -11.10 -4.86
N SER A 183 3.38 -11.59 -5.56
CA SER A 183 2.07 -10.93 -5.61
C SER A 183 1.31 -10.91 -4.28
N SER A 184 1.79 -11.63 -3.25
CA SER A 184 1.19 -11.58 -1.91
C SER A 184 1.77 -10.46 -1.04
N ALA A 185 2.82 -9.77 -1.49
CA ALA A 185 3.53 -8.76 -0.73
C ALA A 185 3.47 -7.38 -1.42
N SER A 186 3.14 -6.35 -0.65
CA SER A 186 3.00 -4.98 -1.13
C SER A 186 3.87 -3.97 -0.36
N ILE A 187 3.94 -2.76 -0.88
CA ILE A 187 4.38 -1.58 -0.16
C ILE A 187 3.16 -0.68 0.06
N HIS A 188 2.88 -0.37 1.32
CA HIS A 188 1.87 0.63 1.66
C HIS A 188 2.52 1.97 1.98
N ILE A 189 2.04 3.03 1.34
CA ILE A 189 2.46 4.40 1.68
C ILE A 189 1.34 5.08 2.43
N HIS A 190 1.64 5.59 3.62
CA HIS A 190 0.74 6.38 4.44
C HIS A 190 1.11 7.85 4.31
N ILE A 191 0.20 8.70 3.86
CA ILE A 191 0.39 10.16 3.82
C ILE A 191 -0.51 10.82 4.85
N GLY A 192 0.07 11.65 5.71
CA GLY A 192 -0.61 12.34 6.80
C GLY A 192 -0.30 13.85 6.85
N ASN A 193 -0.91 14.51 7.83
CA ASN A 193 -0.68 15.92 8.16
C ASN A 193 -0.41 16.04 9.67
N GLY A 194 0.56 15.24 10.14
CA GLY A 194 0.76 14.98 11.56
C GLY A 194 -0.52 14.47 12.23
N GLN A 195 -0.79 14.96 13.45
CA GLN A 195 -1.98 14.58 14.22
C GLN A 195 -3.25 15.38 13.85
N LYS A 196 -3.16 16.32 12.91
CA LYS A 196 -4.28 17.18 12.50
C LYS A 196 -5.29 16.43 11.61
N GLY A 197 -4.82 15.43 10.87
CA GLY A 197 -5.61 14.84 9.78
C GLY A 197 -5.82 15.85 8.64
N PHE A 198 -6.81 15.59 7.80
CA PHE A 198 -7.12 16.42 6.63
C PHE A 198 -8.49 17.08 6.79
N ASP A 199 -8.64 18.25 6.19
CA ASP A 199 -9.98 18.83 6.03
C ASP A 199 -10.76 18.09 4.95
N LEU A 200 -12.09 18.18 5.01
CA LEU A 200 -12.98 17.49 4.09
C LEU A 200 -12.74 17.89 2.64
N ARG A 201 -12.41 19.17 2.39
CA ARG A 201 -12.09 19.67 1.04
C ARG A 201 -10.94 18.90 0.43
N THR A 202 -9.85 18.71 1.18
CA THR A 202 -8.68 17.94 0.72
C THR A 202 -9.08 16.51 0.40
N ILE A 203 -9.94 15.88 1.21
CA ILE A 203 -10.41 14.51 0.97
C ILE A 203 -11.30 14.42 -0.27
N ARG A 204 -12.27 15.32 -0.44
CA ARG A 204 -13.11 15.35 -1.66
C ARG A 204 -12.25 15.53 -2.91
N ASN A 205 -11.31 16.48 -2.86
CA ASN A 205 -10.39 16.75 -3.95
C ASN A 205 -9.51 15.52 -4.27
N PHE A 206 -8.90 14.92 -3.26
CA PHE A 206 -8.10 13.72 -3.41
C PHE A 206 -8.89 12.58 -4.04
N MET A 207 -10.07 12.27 -3.48
CA MET A 207 -10.88 11.15 -3.94
C MET A 207 -11.44 11.38 -5.34
N ALA A 208 -11.83 12.59 -5.71
CA ALA A 208 -12.24 12.91 -7.08
C ALA A 208 -11.07 12.76 -8.06
N PHE A 209 -9.87 13.18 -7.69
CA PHE A 209 -8.69 13.04 -8.54
C PHE A 209 -8.31 11.57 -8.74
N VAL A 210 -8.17 10.79 -7.66
CA VAL A 210 -7.79 9.38 -7.79
C VAL A 210 -8.88 8.54 -8.43
N TRP A 211 -10.16 8.88 -8.28
CA TRP A 211 -11.24 8.24 -9.05
C TRP A 211 -11.06 8.49 -10.55
N THR A 212 -10.81 9.75 -10.93
CA THR A 212 -10.70 10.15 -12.34
C THR A 212 -9.52 9.46 -13.03
N PHE A 213 -8.38 9.37 -12.33
CA PHE A 213 -7.13 8.89 -12.89
C PHE A 213 -6.69 7.52 -12.34
N GLU A 214 -7.61 6.72 -11.80
CA GLU A 214 -7.27 5.45 -11.15
C GLU A 214 -6.56 4.51 -12.12
N GLU A 215 -7.08 4.38 -13.35
CA GLU A 215 -6.50 3.52 -14.39
C GLU A 215 -5.12 4.00 -14.83
N GLN A 216 -4.94 5.32 -14.98
CA GLN A 216 -3.65 5.91 -15.33
C GLN A 216 -2.63 5.65 -14.22
N ILE A 217 -2.97 5.93 -12.96
CA ILE A 217 -2.05 5.72 -11.83
C ILE A 217 -1.73 4.23 -11.68
N ALA A 218 -2.72 3.36 -11.89
CA ALA A 218 -2.53 1.91 -11.81
C ALA A 218 -1.49 1.37 -12.79
N THR A 219 -1.21 2.07 -13.90
CA THR A 219 -0.16 1.66 -14.85
C THR A 219 1.26 1.73 -14.29
N ILE A 220 1.46 2.38 -13.13
CA ILE A 220 2.72 2.35 -12.38
C ILE A 220 2.98 0.97 -11.77
N HIS A 221 1.92 0.18 -11.57
CA HIS A 221 1.95 -1.04 -10.78
C HIS A 221 1.58 -2.27 -11.63
N PRO A 222 1.89 -3.48 -11.16
CA PRO A 222 1.45 -4.70 -11.84
C PRO A 222 -0.08 -4.74 -12.03
N PRO A 223 -0.58 -5.28 -13.16
CA PRO A 223 -2.01 -5.22 -13.49
C PRO A 223 -2.95 -5.89 -12.47
N HIS A 224 -2.45 -6.81 -11.65
CA HIS A 224 -3.28 -7.58 -10.72
C HIS A 224 -3.98 -6.71 -9.66
N TYR A 225 -3.45 -5.51 -9.34
CA TYR A 225 -4.09 -4.52 -8.45
C TYR A 225 -5.38 -3.90 -9.01
N MET A 226 -5.60 -4.01 -10.32
CA MET A 226 -6.85 -3.61 -10.98
C MET A 226 -7.78 -4.79 -11.26
N THR A 227 -7.50 -5.94 -10.66
CA THR A 227 -8.29 -7.17 -10.80
C THR A 227 -8.74 -7.68 -9.44
N ASP A 228 -9.45 -8.81 -9.43
CA ASP A 228 -9.82 -9.48 -8.19
C ASP A 228 -8.68 -10.23 -7.47
N GLN A 229 -7.49 -10.26 -8.06
CA GLN A 229 -6.37 -11.07 -7.56
C GLN A 229 -5.57 -10.43 -6.42
N ALA A 230 -5.59 -9.10 -6.29
CA ALA A 230 -4.92 -8.39 -5.21
C ALA A 230 -5.76 -8.34 -3.92
N PHE A 231 -5.08 -8.17 -2.78
CA PHE A 231 -5.70 -7.90 -1.48
C PHE A 231 -6.19 -6.45 -1.32
N SER A 232 -5.97 -5.59 -2.32
CA SER A 232 -6.53 -4.25 -2.42
C SER A 232 -7.39 -4.14 -3.69
N LYS A 233 -8.51 -3.41 -3.60
CA LYS A 233 -9.49 -3.29 -4.68
C LYS A 233 -9.62 -1.84 -5.20
N PRO A 234 -9.88 -1.62 -6.50
CA PRO A 234 -10.01 -0.27 -7.03
C PRO A 234 -11.23 0.47 -6.44
N VAL A 235 -11.07 1.76 -6.17
CA VAL A 235 -12.14 2.60 -5.59
C VAL A 235 -13.29 2.76 -6.58
N SER A 236 -12.97 2.93 -7.87
CA SER A 236 -13.94 3.14 -8.95
C SER A 236 -14.88 1.95 -9.18
N THR A 237 -14.55 0.76 -8.66
CA THR A 237 -15.32 -0.46 -8.89
C THR A 237 -15.85 -1.10 -7.60
N HIS A 238 -15.19 -0.91 -6.45
CA HIS A 238 -15.52 -1.63 -5.21
C HIS A 238 -15.98 -0.73 -4.06
N SER A 239 -16.03 0.59 -4.24
CA SER A 239 -16.61 1.48 -3.23
C SER A 239 -18.13 1.41 -3.20
N LEU A 240 -18.75 1.84 -2.08
CA LEU A 240 -20.20 2.03 -2.02
C LEU A 240 -20.69 3.04 -3.07
N LEU A 241 -19.89 4.07 -3.39
CA LEU A 241 -20.20 5.00 -4.47
C LEU A 241 -20.24 4.32 -5.83
N ALA A 242 -19.31 3.39 -6.11
CA ALA A 242 -19.29 2.65 -7.37
C ALA A 242 -20.58 1.83 -7.53
N PHE A 243 -20.97 1.12 -6.46
CA PHE A 243 -22.20 0.35 -6.43
C PHE A 243 -23.44 1.23 -6.66
N THR A 244 -23.57 2.33 -5.92
CA THR A 244 -24.73 3.24 -6.04
C THR A 244 -24.79 3.94 -7.40
N SER A 245 -23.63 4.29 -7.98
CA SER A 245 -23.55 4.84 -9.34
C SER A 245 -24.01 3.81 -10.38
N GLN A 246 -23.63 2.54 -10.26
CA GLN A 246 -24.09 1.48 -11.17
C GLN A 246 -25.61 1.29 -11.10
N VAL A 247 -26.20 1.33 -9.90
CA VAL A 247 -27.65 1.24 -9.71
C VAL A 247 -28.36 2.44 -10.36
N ALA A 248 -27.90 3.66 -10.07
CA ALA A 248 -28.47 4.89 -10.66
C ALA A 248 -28.37 4.88 -12.20
N ARG A 249 -27.23 4.44 -12.73
CA ARG A 249 -27.03 4.28 -14.18
C ARG A 249 -28.02 3.28 -14.79
N SER A 250 -28.24 2.14 -14.13
CA SER A 250 -29.17 1.10 -14.59
C SER A 250 -30.62 1.57 -14.60
N GLU A 251 -31.02 2.44 -13.67
CA GLU A 251 -32.34 3.07 -13.68
C GLU A 251 -32.52 4.01 -14.87
N ILE A 252 -31.48 4.78 -15.23
CA ILE A 252 -31.50 5.67 -16.41
C ILE A 252 -31.69 4.87 -17.70
N GLU A 253 -31.11 3.67 -17.83
CA GLU A 253 -31.23 2.82 -19.03
C GLU A 253 -32.68 2.43 -19.35
N LEU A 254 -33.57 2.48 -18.36
CA LEU A 254 -35.00 2.18 -18.49
C LEU A 254 -35.84 3.40 -18.91
N THR A 255 -35.24 4.58 -19.02
CA THR A 255 -35.94 5.83 -19.37
C THR A 255 -35.99 6.08 -20.89
N GLU A 256 -36.94 6.91 -21.34
CA GLU A 256 -37.09 7.26 -22.75
C GLU A 256 -35.96 8.17 -23.29
N ASP A 257 -35.38 9.05 -22.45
CA ASP A 257 -34.27 9.97 -22.80
C ASP A 257 -32.91 9.47 -22.27
N ARG A 258 -32.70 8.15 -22.31
CA ARG A 258 -31.51 7.52 -21.72
C ARG A 258 -30.19 8.01 -22.29
N GLU A 259 -30.10 8.37 -23.58
CA GLU A 259 -28.81 8.72 -24.20
C GLU A 259 -28.18 9.97 -23.58
N ASN A 260 -28.96 11.04 -23.43
CA ASN A 260 -28.47 12.28 -22.82
C ASN A 260 -28.20 12.11 -21.33
N GLN A 261 -29.09 11.39 -20.64
CA GLN A 261 -28.97 11.16 -19.20
C GLN A 261 -27.78 10.25 -18.85
N LEU A 262 -27.51 9.21 -19.64
CA LEU A 262 -26.32 8.36 -19.44
C LEU A 262 -25.05 9.17 -19.68
N LYS A 263 -25.00 9.99 -20.73
CA LYS A 263 -23.83 10.83 -21.01
C LYS A 263 -23.58 11.85 -19.89
N ASP A 264 -24.63 12.44 -19.34
CA ASP A 264 -24.53 13.34 -18.20
C ASP A 264 -24.08 12.60 -16.93
N HIS A 265 -24.70 11.45 -16.64
CA HIS A 265 -24.36 10.59 -15.52
C HIS A 265 -22.89 10.16 -15.54
N ASP A 266 -22.44 9.57 -16.65
CA ASP A 266 -21.09 9.02 -16.81
C ASP A 266 -20.02 10.12 -16.71
N LYS A 267 -20.39 11.38 -16.97
CA LYS A 267 -19.48 12.53 -16.85
C LYS A 267 -19.52 13.22 -15.49
N ASN A 268 -20.68 13.30 -14.85
CA ASN A 268 -20.89 14.20 -13.72
C ASN A 268 -21.20 13.48 -12.40
N TYR A 269 -21.90 12.36 -12.43
CA TYR A 269 -22.56 11.78 -11.24
C TYR A 269 -21.59 11.53 -10.09
N VAL A 270 -20.49 10.82 -10.35
CA VAL A 270 -19.53 10.45 -9.31
C VAL A 270 -18.86 11.70 -8.72
N ILE A 271 -18.31 12.57 -9.57
CA ILE A 271 -17.60 13.77 -9.11
C ILE A 271 -18.56 14.66 -8.31
N ASP A 272 -19.80 14.86 -8.78
CA ASP A 272 -20.80 15.64 -8.05
C ASP A 272 -21.20 14.99 -6.73
N SER A 273 -21.22 13.66 -6.67
CA SER A 273 -21.52 12.92 -5.44
C SER A 273 -20.41 13.06 -4.42
N ILE A 274 -19.14 12.95 -4.83
CA ILE A 274 -17.97 13.20 -3.97
C ILE A 274 -17.98 14.63 -3.45
N MET A 275 -18.30 15.61 -4.30
CA MET A 275 -18.29 17.01 -3.92
C MET A 275 -19.45 17.40 -2.98
N LYS A 276 -20.52 16.60 -2.92
CA LYS A 276 -21.65 16.82 -2.00
C LYS A 276 -21.44 16.23 -0.61
N ILE A 277 -20.36 15.47 -0.38
CA ILE A 277 -20.06 14.89 0.93
C ILE A 277 -19.87 16.02 1.97
N GLU A 278 -20.51 15.89 3.13
CA GLU A 278 -20.57 16.93 4.17
C GLU A 278 -19.70 16.64 5.41
N SER A 279 -19.23 15.40 5.57
CA SER A 279 -18.33 15.02 6.66
C SER A 279 -17.27 13.99 6.24
N ILE A 280 -16.21 13.86 7.06
CA ILE A 280 -15.17 12.84 6.84
C ILE A 280 -15.74 11.42 7.01
N ASP A 281 -16.67 11.23 7.95
CA ASP A 281 -17.26 9.91 8.19
C ASP A 281 -18.15 9.47 7.02
N ASP A 282 -18.91 10.41 6.43
CA ASP A 282 -19.66 10.15 5.20
C ASP A 282 -18.72 9.82 4.03
N ALA A 283 -17.55 10.48 3.96
CA ALA A 283 -16.53 10.16 2.96
C ALA A 283 -16.03 8.73 3.14
N VAL A 284 -15.69 8.34 4.37
CA VAL A 284 -15.22 6.98 4.68
C VAL A 284 -16.29 5.96 4.35
N GLU A 285 -17.56 6.21 4.69
CA GLU A 285 -18.66 5.29 4.37
C GLU A 285 -18.86 5.14 2.87
N LEU A 286 -18.96 6.25 2.13
CA LEU A 286 -19.31 6.24 0.72
C LEU A 286 -18.15 5.76 -0.18
N LEU A 287 -16.90 6.03 0.22
CA LEU A 287 -15.71 5.76 -0.59
C LEU A 287 -14.87 4.61 -0.05
N SER A 288 -15.42 3.79 0.84
CA SER A 288 -14.86 2.49 1.22
C SER A 288 -15.69 1.34 0.65
N ASN A 289 -15.14 0.13 0.69
CA ASN A 289 -15.88 -1.07 0.33
C ASN A 289 -16.99 -1.34 1.36
N PRO A 290 -18.25 -1.57 0.95
CA PRO A 290 -19.34 -1.90 1.87
C PRO A 290 -19.10 -3.18 2.69
N GLU A 291 -18.29 -4.11 2.17
CA GLU A 291 -17.91 -5.36 2.82
C GLU A 291 -16.67 -5.22 3.73
N LEU A 292 -16.13 -4.01 3.91
CA LEU A 292 -14.94 -3.79 4.75
C LEU A 292 -15.12 -4.32 6.19
N LYS A 293 -16.34 -4.29 6.73
CA LYS A 293 -16.62 -4.79 8.09
C LYS A 293 -16.65 -6.33 8.17
N THR A 294 -16.86 -7.04 7.05
CA THR A 294 -16.90 -8.51 7.02
C THR A 294 -15.49 -9.08 6.87
N ASN A 295 -14.65 -8.49 6.02
CA ASN A 295 -13.28 -8.95 5.80
C ASN A 295 -12.30 -7.78 5.58
N ARG A 296 -11.79 -7.23 6.67
CA ARG A 296 -10.84 -6.10 6.64
C ARG A 296 -9.53 -6.38 5.91
N LEU A 297 -9.13 -7.64 5.78
CA LEU A 297 -7.86 -8.01 5.14
C LEU A 297 -7.96 -8.00 3.61
N ALA A 298 -9.10 -8.43 3.05
CA ALA A 298 -9.28 -8.55 1.59
C ALA A 298 -10.12 -7.43 0.95
N GLU A 299 -10.90 -6.69 1.75
CA GLU A 299 -11.86 -5.71 1.23
C GLU A 299 -11.38 -4.25 1.37
N ARG A 300 -10.09 -4.02 1.67
CA ARG A 300 -9.53 -2.67 1.65
C ARG A 300 -9.34 -2.19 0.22
N LEU A 301 -9.55 -0.90 0.00
CA LEU A 301 -9.36 -0.28 -1.31
C LEU A 301 -7.92 0.17 -1.52
N THR A 302 -7.53 0.32 -2.79
CA THR A 302 -6.24 0.85 -3.27
C THR A 302 -5.90 2.17 -2.57
N TYR A 303 -6.84 3.10 -2.53
CA TYR A 303 -6.76 4.35 -1.78
C TYR A 303 -7.69 4.31 -0.58
N SER A 304 -7.15 3.97 0.59
CA SER A 304 -7.94 3.87 1.81
C SER A 304 -7.88 5.17 2.63
N ILE A 305 -9.06 5.69 2.95
CA ILE A 305 -9.25 6.82 3.87
C ILE A 305 -9.79 6.37 5.24
N CYS A 306 -9.85 5.06 5.51
CA CYS A 306 -10.44 4.50 6.72
C CYS A 306 -9.74 4.94 8.02
N ASN A 307 -8.47 5.35 7.94
CA ASN A 307 -7.72 5.88 9.07
C ASN A 307 -8.16 7.31 9.46
N LEU A 308 -9.05 7.95 8.68
CA LEU A 308 -9.57 9.30 8.97
C LEU A 308 -10.91 9.31 9.72
N GLU A 309 -11.60 8.17 9.79
CA GLU A 309 -12.88 8.00 10.49
C GLU A 309 -12.80 8.47 11.96
N SER A 310 -13.81 9.23 12.39
CA SER A 310 -13.97 9.76 13.73
C SER A 310 -14.23 8.64 14.76
N GLY A 311 -13.88 8.89 16.03
CA GLY A 311 -14.39 8.07 17.15
C GLY A 311 -13.46 7.01 17.72
N ARG A 312 -12.21 6.93 17.27
CA ARG A 312 -11.12 6.31 18.02
C ARG A 312 -9.99 7.32 18.13
N GLU A 313 -9.21 7.28 19.21
CA GLU A 313 -7.88 7.91 19.23
C GLU A 313 -6.95 7.15 18.25
N LYS A 314 -7.32 7.10 16.97
CA LYS A 314 -6.49 6.53 15.91
C LYS A 314 -5.26 7.41 15.84
N VAL A 315 -4.13 6.82 16.17
CA VAL A 315 -2.82 7.48 16.07
C VAL A 315 -2.47 7.75 14.61
N LYS A 316 -2.91 6.86 13.71
CA LYS A 316 -2.82 7.04 12.25
C LYS A 316 -4.01 7.87 11.77
N LYS A 317 -3.74 9.07 11.26
CA LYS A 317 -4.70 9.92 10.52
C LYS A 317 -4.18 10.16 9.11
N THR A 318 -4.20 9.11 8.30
CA THR A 318 -3.51 9.07 7.00
C THR A 318 -4.43 8.62 5.87
N ILE A 319 -4.09 9.05 4.65
CA ILE A 319 -4.50 8.39 3.42
C ILE A 319 -3.49 7.28 3.15
N GLU A 320 -3.96 6.08 2.86
CA GLU A 320 -3.14 4.89 2.68
C GLU A 320 -3.23 4.39 1.24
N PHE A 321 -2.08 4.22 0.59
CA PHE A 321 -1.93 3.75 -0.79
C PHE A 321 -1.47 2.30 -0.76
N ARG A 322 -2.23 1.38 -1.36
CA ARG A 322 -2.10 -0.08 -1.17
C ARG A 322 -1.85 -0.87 -2.46
N GLN A 323 -1.42 -0.20 -3.53
CA GLN A 323 -1.30 -0.80 -4.87
C GLN A 323 0.14 -0.93 -5.38
N HIS A 324 1.16 -0.80 -4.53
CA HIS A 324 2.55 -0.93 -4.97
C HIS A 324 3.08 -2.33 -4.68
N GLN A 325 3.65 -3.01 -5.68
CA GLN A 325 4.29 -4.30 -5.49
C GLN A 325 5.46 -4.17 -4.51
N SER A 326 5.65 -5.15 -3.64
CA SER A 326 6.85 -5.17 -2.81
C SER A 326 8.12 -5.20 -3.67
N THR A 327 9.14 -4.43 -3.28
CA THR A 327 10.45 -4.37 -3.93
C THR A 327 11.48 -3.80 -2.97
N LEU A 328 12.75 -4.14 -3.18
CA LEU A 328 13.89 -3.52 -2.50
C LEU A 328 14.63 -2.52 -3.40
N ASP A 329 14.11 -2.24 -4.61
CA ASP A 329 14.59 -1.15 -5.46
C ASP A 329 14.27 0.20 -4.80
N ASP A 330 15.29 0.82 -4.25
CA ASP A 330 15.16 2.03 -3.45
C ASP A 330 14.87 3.28 -4.30
N GLU A 331 15.19 3.27 -5.59
CA GLU A 331 14.84 4.34 -6.53
C GLU A 331 13.34 4.25 -6.89
N GLU A 332 12.82 3.05 -7.14
CA GLU A 332 11.40 2.82 -7.39
C GLU A 332 10.54 3.28 -6.21
N VAL A 333 10.91 2.89 -4.99
CA VAL A 333 10.21 3.29 -3.77
C VAL A 333 10.29 4.81 -3.53
N TYR A 334 11.44 5.42 -3.82
CA TYR A 334 11.60 6.89 -3.75
C TYR A 334 10.61 7.62 -4.67
N HIS A 335 10.50 7.19 -5.92
CA HIS A 335 9.58 7.79 -6.88
C HIS A 335 8.12 7.61 -6.44
N TRP A 336 7.76 6.44 -5.91
CA TRP A 336 6.40 6.19 -5.45
C TRP A 336 6.02 7.04 -4.24
N ILE A 337 6.87 7.11 -3.21
CA ILE A 337 6.67 8.00 -2.05
C ILE A 337 6.43 9.44 -2.50
N THR A 338 7.20 9.90 -3.50
CA THR A 338 7.08 11.24 -4.04
C THR A 338 5.75 11.46 -4.76
N VAL A 339 5.27 10.50 -5.54
CA VAL A 339 3.95 10.56 -6.20
C VAL A 339 2.83 10.60 -5.15
N CYS A 340 2.80 9.66 -4.20
CA CYS A 340 1.77 9.61 -3.15
C CYS A 340 1.66 10.94 -2.40
N ARG A 341 2.80 11.47 -1.92
CA ARG A 341 2.83 12.75 -1.23
C ARG A 341 2.33 13.88 -2.12
N SER A 342 2.75 13.92 -3.37
CA SER A 342 2.45 15.03 -4.28
C SER A 342 1.00 15.05 -4.70
N LEU A 343 0.36 13.89 -4.86
CA LEU A 343 -1.09 13.78 -5.07
C LEU A 343 -1.87 14.44 -3.93
N VAL A 344 -1.59 14.05 -2.68
CA VAL A 344 -2.27 14.62 -1.49
C VAL A 344 -1.93 16.10 -1.30
N TYR A 345 -0.68 16.49 -1.52
CA TYR A 345 -0.28 17.89 -1.38
C TYR A 345 -0.96 18.77 -2.42
N MET A 346 -0.96 18.37 -3.70
CA MET A 346 -1.61 19.11 -4.79
C MET A 346 -3.10 19.32 -4.49
N THR A 347 -3.82 18.28 -4.07
CA THR A 347 -5.27 18.36 -3.80
C THR A 347 -5.62 19.19 -2.59
N SER A 348 -4.68 19.39 -1.65
CA SER A 348 -4.83 20.33 -0.53
C SER A 348 -4.72 21.80 -0.95
N VAL A 349 -3.97 22.11 -2.02
CA VAL A 349 -3.65 23.50 -2.43
C VAL A 349 -4.39 23.98 -3.67
N VAL A 350 -4.73 23.08 -4.60
CA VAL A 350 -5.45 23.40 -5.85
C VAL A 350 -6.82 23.99 -5.55
N ASP A 351 -7.33 24.91 -6.37
CA ASP A 351 -8.71 25.37 -6.23
C ASP A 351 -9.71 24.22 -6.51
N GLU A 352 -10.80 24.18 -5.75
CA GLU A 352 -11.78 23.09 -5.85
C GLU A 352 -12.60 23.18 -7.16
N GLU A 353 -12.90 24.37 -7.67
CA GLU A 353 -13.59 24.51 -8.97
C GLU A 353 -12.67 24.07 -10.12
N ASP A 354 -11.42 24.52 -10.13
CA ASP A 354 -10.43 24.15 -11.15
C ASP A 354 -10.21 22.63 -11.19
N LEU A 355 -10.12 22.00 -10.01
CA LEU A 355 -9.98 20.55 -9.92
C LEU A 355 -11.23 19.82 -10.43
N ILE A 356 -12.43 20.29 -10.07
CA ILE A 356 -13.69 19.68 -10.54
C ILE A 356 -13.77 19.77 -12.06
N GLU A 357 -13.46 20.92 -12.65
CA GLU A 357 -13.44 21.09 -14.11
C GLU A 357 -12.42 20.15 -14.76
N PHE A 358 -11.22 20.05 -14.17
CA PHE A 358 -10.18 19.15 -14.65
C PHE A 358 -10.62 17.68 -14.59
N CYS A 359 -11.14 17.22 -13.45
CA CYS A 359 -11.61 15.85 -13.29
C CYS A 359 -12.75 15.53 -14.27
N LYS A 360 -13.78 16.38 -14.37
CA LYS A 360 -14.89 16.19 -15.30
C LYS A 360 -14.48 16.27 -16.77
N LYS A 361 -13.39 16.95 -17.09
CA LYS A 361 -12.86 17.00 -18.45
C LYS A 361 -12.25 15.67 -18.87
N TYR A 362 -11.49 15.02 -17.97
CA TYR A 362 -10.73 13.81 -18.29
C TYR A 362 -11.35 12.52 -17.74
N ILE A 363 -12.50 12.58 -17.08
CA ILE A 363 -13.21 11.38 -16.61
C ILE A 363 -13.58 10.49 -17.79
N ASN A 364 -13.28 9.19 -17.65
CA ASN A 364 -13.41 8.16 -18.68
C ASN A 364 -12.43 8.25 -19.87
N GLU A 365 -11.45 9.16 -19.84
CA GLU A 365 -10.33 9.08 -20.80
C GLU A 365 -9.51 7.83 -20.51
N THR A 366 -9.20 7.08 -21.56
CA THR A 366 -8.36 5.89 -21.47
C THR A 366 -6.90 6.24 -21.21
N VAL A 367 -6.09 5.25 -20.83
CA VAL A 367 -4.63 5.41 -20.66
C VAL A 367 -3.94 5.84 -21.96
N GLU A 368 -4.49 5.47 -23.12
CA GLU A 368 -4.02 5.89 -24.44
C GLU A 368 -4.37 7.35 -24.77
N GLU A 369 -5.51 7.84 -24.31
CA GLU A 369 -5.97 9.22 -24.57
C GLU A 369 -5.33 10.22 -23.60
N PHE A 370 -5.14 9.82 -22.33
CA PHE A 370 -4.46 10.61 -21.32
C PHE A 370 -3.63 9.68 -20.42
N SER A 371 -2.33 9.64 -20.69
CA SER A 371 -1.38 8.72 -20.05
C SER A 371 -0.96 9.15 -18.65
N ILE A 372 -0.37 8.23 -17.87
CA ILE A 372 0.22 8.57 -16.58
C ILE A 372 1.32 9.63 -16.67
N THR A 373 2.05 9.69 -17.79
CA THR A 373 3.06 10.74 -18.01
C THR A 373 2.38 12.12 -18.07
N GLU A 374 1.24 12.23 -18.74
CA GLU A 374 0.47 13.47 -18.84
C GLU A 374 -0.19 13.85 -17.51
N VAL A 375 -0.72 12.88 -16.76
CA VAL A 375 -1.22 13.08 -15.40
C VAL A 375 -0.13 13.66 -14.49
N LEU A 376 1.06 13.04 -14.47
CA LEU A 376 2.18 13.48 -13.65
C LEU A 376 2.70 14.87 -14.06
N MET A 377 2.75 15.16 -15.37
CA MET A 377 3.08 16.50 -15.86
C MET A 377 2.04 17.54 -15.45
N ALA A 378 0.74 17.20 -15.49
CA ALA A 378 -0.35 18.09 -15.10
C ALA A 378 -0.29 18.48 -13.61
N ILE A 379 0.22 17.58 -12.75
CA ILE A 379 0.44 17.86 -11.33
C ILE A 379 1.87 18.33 -11.00
N ASN A 380 2.62 18.76 -12.02
CA ASN A 380 3.97 19.31 -11.93
C ASN A 380 5.02 18.34 -11.32
N LEU A 381 5.00 17.08 -11.78
CA LEU A 381 5.99 16.05 -11.44
C LEU A 381 6.78 15.57 -12.68
N PRO A 382 7.55 16.45 -13.34
CA PRO A 382 8.25 16.10 -14.58
C PRO A 382 9.31 15.01 -14.39
N VAL A 383 9.92 14.91 -13.21
CA VAL A 383 10.93 13.88 -12.91
C VAL A 383 10.28 12.50 -12.85
N GLN A 384 9.16 12.37 -12.13
CA GLN A 384 8.40 11.12 -12.03
C GLN A 384 7.75 10.77 -13.38
N ALA A 385 7.24 11.78 -14.11
CA ALA A 385 6.71 11.58 -15.46
C ALA A 385 7.77 10.98 -16.39
N TYR A 386 9.01 11.49 -16.34
CA TYR A 386 10.13 10.93 -17.08
C TYR A 386 10.45 9.49 -16.63
N TYR A 387 10.59 9.25 -15.32
CA TYR A 387 10.90 7.94 -14.75
C TYR A 387 9.90 6.86 -15.20
N TYR A 388 8.60 7.09 -14.98
CA TYR A 388 7.56 6.13 -15.35
C TYR A 388 7.32 6.05 -16.86
N GLY A 389 7.52 7.16 -17.59
CA GLY A 389 7.47 7.16 -19.06
C GLY A 389 8.53 6.24 -19.68
N VAL A 390 9.77 6.26 -19.16
CA VAL A 390 10.84 5.34 -19.60
C VAL A 390 10.46 3.89 -19.30
N ARG A 391 9.98 3.58 -18.09
CA ARG A 391 9.56 2.23 -17.72
C ARG A 391 8.45 1.68 -18.62
N ALA A 392 7.41 2.48 -18.87
CA ALA A 392 6.31 2.09 -19.75
C ALA A 392 6.78 1.74 -21.17
N VAL A 393 7.76 2.47 -21.70
CA VAL A 393 8.37 2.16 -23.01
C VAL A 393 9.13 0.84 -22.97
N VAL A 394 9.96 0.62 -21.94
CA VAL A 394 10.74 -0.61 -21.78
C VAL A 394 9.83 -1.84 -21.69
N GLU A 395 8.80 -1.79 -20.85
CA GLU A 395 7.84 -2.89 -20.68
C GLU A 395 7.10 -3.21 -21.99
N LYS A 396 6.69 -2.18 -22.74
CA LYS A 396 6.06 -2.35 -24.05
C LYS A 396 7.00 -2.99 -25.07
N HIS A 397 8.30 -2.69 -25.01
CA HIS A 397 9.31 -3.34 -25.85
C HIS A 397 9.49 -4.81 -25.46
N GLN A 398 9.60 -5.12 -24.16
CA GLN A 398 9.73 -6.48 -23.65
C GLN A 398 8.55 -7.37 -24.04
N LYS A 399 7.30 -6.89 -23.83
CA LYS A 399 6.08 -7.63 -24.24
C LYS A 399 6.07 -7.97 -25.73
N LYS A 400 6.45 -7.01 -26.59
CA LYS A 400 6.56 -7.26 -28.04
C LYS A 400 7.62 -8.29 -28.41
N GLU A 401 8.73 -8.33 -27.67
CA GLU A 401 9.77 -9.34 -27.89
C GLU A 401 9.33 -10.73 -27.42
N GLU A 402 8.62 -10.83 -26.32
CA GLU A 402 8.03 -12.09 -25.83
C GLU A 402 6.99 -12.64 -26.80
N GLU A 403 6.08 -11.80 -27.29
CA GLU A 403 5.09 -12.17 -28.32
C GLU A 403 5.77 -12.69 -29.59
N ARG A 404 6.90 -12.08 -29.99
CA ARG A 404 7.69 -12.54 -31.14
C ARG A 404 8.42 -13.87 -30.91
N LYS A 405 8.78 -14.20 -29.67
CA LYS A 405 9.41 -15.49 -29.32
C LYS A 405 8.38 -16.62 -29.21
N GLN A 406 7.11 -16.28 -29.03
CA GLN A 406 5.99 -17.23 -28.96
C GLN A 406 5.33 -17.51 -30.32
N GLN A 407 5.67 -16.73 -31.35
CA GLN A 407 5.33 -16.95 -32.77
C GLN A 407 6.45 -17.69 -33.49
#